data_AF-A0A812ZUW4-F1
#
_entry.id   AF-A0A812ZUW4-F1
#
_cell.length_a   1.000
_cell.length_b   1.000
_cell.length_c   1.000
_cell.angle_alpha   90.00
_cell.angle_beta   90.00
_cell.angle_gamma   90.00
#
_symmetry.space_group_name_H-M   'P 1'
#
loop_
_entity.id
_entity.type
_entity.pdbx_description
1 polymer ?
#
loop_
_entity_poly.entity_id
_entity_poly.type
_entity_poly.pdbx_seq_one_letter_code
_entity_poly.pdbx_strand_id
1 'polypeptide(L)'
;MRMLATAILATWAVCLWNVGFVTPSFEQRKLRGSIVARGAGPDEGAAGKKSASEGSWRRGIVGALAVTGAALSKLRPARAGQYPVQGNDDIMAPKTHGSTDRPVQEGLRWNVDWNTADRICSFNRHFAEYAGYWRSTAFLTEANREGETFYDSVTGKPLFEAPKGRTWEQFEKESKSHGWPSFRDEEVNWENVRCLPGGECVSVDGTHLGHNIPDSNGNRYCINLVSVAGKPRLIG
;
A
#
# COMPACT_ATOMS: atom_id res chain seq x y z
N MET A 1 25.44 1.88 -70.50
CA MET A 1 23.98 1.61 -70.35
C MET A 1 23.41 2.66 -69.41
N ARG A 2 22.39 3.39 -69.88
CA ARG A 2 21.57 4.40 -69.16
C ARG A 2 20.78 3.67 -68.03
N MET A 3 20.32 4.20 -66.89
CA MET A 3 19.61 5.44 -66.50
C MET A 3 19.67 5.56 -64.95
N LEU A 4 19.90 6.74 -64.34
CA LEU A 4 18.93 7.69 -63.71
C LEU A 4 18.02 7.02 -62.65
N ALA A 5 18.11 7.32 -61.34
CA ALA A 5 17.81 8.56 -60.60
C ALA A 5 16.31 8.88 -60.42
N THR A 6 15.90 9.01 -59.14
CA THR A 6 14.78 9.80 -58.57
C THR A 6 13.33 9.34 -58.79
N ALA A 7 12.56 9.13 -57.71
CA ALA A 7 11.57 10.10 -57.20
C ALA A 7 10.53 9.46 -56.26
N ILE A 8 10.20 10.24 -55.23
CA ILE A 8 9.19 10.07 -54.19
C ILE A 8 7.78 10.21 -54.78
N LEU A 9 6.83 9.38 -54.37
CA LEU A 9 5.41 9.74 -54.31
C LEU A 9 4.73 9.06 -53.10
N ALA A 10 4.23 9.91 -52.21
CA ALA A 10 3.34 9.57 -51.11
C ALA A 10 1.88 9.58 -51.61
N THR A 11 1.09 8.59 -51.23
CA THR A 11 -0.38 8.60 -51.37
C THR A 11 -1.04 8.04 -50.10
N TRP A 12 -1.53 8.98 -49.30
CA TRP A 12 -2.82 9.02 -48.61
C TRP A 12 -3.70 7.77 -48.66
N ALA A 13 -4.03 7.23 -47.49
CA ALA A 13 -5.32 6.59 -47.22
C ALA A 13 -5.81 7.01 -45.82
N VAL A 14 -6.81 7.87 -45.85
CA VAL A 14 -7.71 8.24 -44.75
C VAL A 14 -8.82 7.18 -44.65
N CYS A 15 -9.37 7.02 -43.44
CA CYS A 15 -10.66 6.40 -43.06
C CYS A 15 -10.48 5.22 -42.10
N LEU A 16 -11.18 5.09 -40.97
CA LEU A 16 -12.24 5.87 -40.34
C LEU A 16 -12.27 5.42 -38.86
N TRP A 17 -12.41 6.37 -37.94
CA TRP A 17 -12.78 6.11 -36.55
C TRP A 17 -14.11 5.36 -36.47
N ASN A 18 -14.16 4.31 -35.65
CA ASN A 18 -15.41 3.79 -35.11
C ASN A 18 -15.36 3.94 -33.58
N VAL A 19 -15.70 5.14 -33.11
CA VAL A 19 -16.03 5.41 -31.71
C VAL A 19 -17.50 5.09 -31.50
N GLY A 20 -17.77 3.87 -31.00
CA GLY A 20 -19.07 3.50 -30.46
C GLY A 20 -19.25 4.11 -29.08
N PHE A 21 -19.84 5.31 -29.01
CA PHE A 21 -20.39 5.86 -27.78
C PHE A 21 -21.65 5.09 -27.42
N VAL A 22 -21.56 4.25 -26.39
CA VAL A 22 -22.74 3.71 -25.69
C VAL A 22 -23.01 4.61 -24.49
N THR A 23 -24.07 5.41 -24.58
CA THR A 23 -24.61 6.15 -23.43
C THR A 23 -25.51 5.23 -22.61
N PRO A 24 -25.31 5.09 -21.29
CA PRO A 24 -26.35 4.53 -20.44
C PRO A 24 -27.37 5.62 -20.08
N SER A 25 -28.60 5.38 -20.50
CA SER A 25 -29.80 6.14 -20.15
C SER A 25 -30.03 6.11 -18.63
N PHE A 26 -30.19 7.28 -18.04
CA PHE A 26 -30.45 7.49 -16.62
C PHE A 26 -31.97 7.46 -16.39
N GLU A 27 -32.53 6.28 -16.09
CA GLU A 27 -33.93 6.18 -15.63
C GLU A 27 -34.02 6.57 -14.14
N GLN A 28 -34.62 7.72 -13.88
CA GLN A 28 -35.03 8.16 -12.55
C GLN A 28 -36.26 7.36 -12.09
N ARG A 29 -36.08 6.38 -11.21
CA ARG A 29 -37.19 5.73 -10.52
C ARG A 29 -37.49 6.43 -9.19
N LYS A 30 -38.62 7.13 -9.20
CA LYS A 30 -39.26 7.88 -8.11
C LYS A 30 -39.85 6.88 -7.09
N LEU A 31 -39.41 6.89 -5.84
CA LEU A 31 -40.13 6.26 -4.73
C LEU A 31 -40.58 7.34 -3.74
N ARG A 32 -41.89 7.34 -3.46
CA ARG A 32 -42.63 8.21 -2.56
C ARG A 32 -42.79 7.55 -1.18
N GLY A 33 -42.85 8.39 -0.13
CA GLY A 33 -43.64 8.24 1.12
C GLY A 33 -43.11 7.21 2.13
N SER A 34 -42.60 7.59 3.31
CA SER A 34 -43.21 8.27 4.48
C SER A 34 -44.20 7.42 5.29
N ILE A 35 -43.84 7.15 6.56
CA ILE A 35 -44.62 6.99 7.81
C ILE A 35 -43.57 6.63 8.89
N VAL A 36 -43.19 7.46 9.89
CA VAL A 36 -43.88 8.10 11.03
C VAL A 36 -43.97 7.23 12.30
N ALA A 37 -43.41 7.77 13.40
CA ALA A 37 -43.77 7.61 14.83
C ALA A 37 -43.46 6.27 15.52
N ARG A 38 -43.17 6.14 16.83
CA ARG A 38 -43.04 6.98 18.05
C ARG A 38 -42.47 6.03 19.14
N GLY A 39 -41.57 6.43 20.04
CA GLY A 39 -41.87 6.90 21.41
C GLY A 39 -40.74 6.39 22.35
N ALA A 40 -40.04 7.25 23.10
CA ALA A 40 -40.34 7.68 24.48
C ALA A 40 -40.47 6.48 25.44
N GLY A 41 -39.52 6.22 26.35
CA GLY A 41 -39.28 6.97 27.60
C GLY A 41 -39.05 5.97 28.77
N PRO A 42 -38.79 6.42 30.02
CA PRO A 42 -37.56 6.06 30.73
C PRO A 42 -37.74 5.34 32.09
N ASP A 43 -36.58 5.16 32.75
CA ASP A 43 -36.32 5.22 34.20
C ASP A 43 -36.36 3.98 35.11
N GLU A 44 -35.47 4.10 36.11
CA GLU A 44 -35.36 3.43 37.43
C GLU A 44 -34.60 2.07 37.43
N GLY A 45 -33.47 1.88 38.12
CA GLY A 45 -32.95 2.51 39.33
C GLY A 45 -33.20 1.58 40.53
N ALA A 46 -32.18 0.85 41.02
CA ALA A 46 -32.03 0.52 42.44
C ALA A 46 -30.77 -0.30 42.72
N ALA A 47 -30.09 0.13 43.78
CA ALA A 47 -28.91 -0.45 44.39
C ALA A 47 -29.20 -1.78 45.11
N GLY A 48 -28.18 -2.64 45.18
CA GLY A 48 -28.15 -3.79 46.08
C GLY A 48 -26.71 -4.10 46.51
N LYS A 49 -26.36 -3.68 47.72
CA LYS A 49 -25.12 -4.06 48.43
C LYS A 49 -25.22 -5.51 48.94
N LYS A 50 -24.02 -6.10 49.18
CA LYS A 50 -23.63 -7.26 50.03
C LYS A 50 -22.96 -8.34 49.18
N SER A 51 -21.95 -9.08 49.60
CA SER A 51 -21.03 -9.04 50.74
C SER A 51 -19.89 -10.01 50.40
N ALA A 52 -18.73 -9.82 50.99
CA ALA A 52 -17.60 -10.75 50.91
C ALA A 52 -17.99 -12.18 51.31
N SER A 53 -17.37 -13.16 50.67
CA SER A 53 -16.98 -14.40 51.35
C SER A 53 -15.71 -14.96 50.71
N GLU A 54 -14.70 -15.15 51.55
CA GLU A 54 -13.41 -15.73 51.25
C GLU A 54 -13.58 -17.24 51.00
N GLY A 55 -13.04 -17.72 49.88
CA GLY A 55 -12.99 -19.13 49.52
C GLY A 55 -11.56 -19.54 49.22
N SER A 56 -10.92 -20.13 50.22
CA SER A 56 -9.62 -20.81 50.19
C SER A 56 -9.46 -21.74 48.97
N TRP A 57 -8.45 -21.49 48.14
CA TRP A 57 -7.98 -22.45 47.12
C TRP A 57 -6.54 -22.88 47.40
N ARG A 58 -6.40 -24.20 47.38
CA ARG A 58 -5.24 -24.97 47.80
C ARG A 58 -4.11 -24.86 46.76
N ARG A 59 -2.88 -24.90 47.28
CA ARG A 59 -1.61 -24.92 46.54
C ARG A 59 -1.58 -26.04 45.51
N GLY A 60 -1.36 -25.68 44.25
CA GLY A 60 -0.93 -26.57 43.18
C GLY A 60 0.27 -25.93 42.48
N ILE A 61 1.45 -26.50 42.70
CA ILE A 61 2.71 -26.11 42.04
C ILE A 61 2.62 -26.57 40.58
N VAL A 62 2.65 -25.63 39.64
CA VAL A 62 3.00 -25.93 38.24
C VAL A 62 4.05 -24.89 37.83
N GLY A 63 5.21 -25.38 37.41
CA GLY A 63 6.44 -24.62 37.26
C GLY A 63 6.31 -23.44 36.30
N ALA A 64 6.62 -22.26 36.81
CA ALA A 64 6.87 -21.09 35.99
C ALA A 64 8.17 -21.33 35.19
N LEU A 65 8.03 -21.59 33.88
CA LEU A 65 9.13 -21.37 32.96
C LEU A 65 9.32 -19.84 32.88
N ALA A 66 10.29 -19.33 33.62
CA ALA A 66 10.70 -17.95 33.55
C ALA A 66 11.31 -17.69 32.16
N VAL A 67 10.46 -17.30 31.21
CA VAL A 67 10.94 -16.63 30.00
C VAL A 67 11.46 -15.28 30.48
N THR A 68 12.78 -15.18 30.63
CA THR A 68 13.50 -13.96 30.95
C THR A 68 12.98 -12.84 30.07
N GLY A 69 12.40 -11.79 30.68
CA GLY A 69 11.78 -10.63 30.02
C GLY A 69 12.75 -9.72 29.24
N ALA A 70 13.88 -10.25 28.76
CA ALA A 70 14.88 -9.53 27.99
C ALA A 70 14.60 -9.52 26.46
N ALA A 71 13.62 -10.30 25.98
CA ALA A 71 13.32 -10.42 24.55
C ALA A 71 12.02 -9.74 24.08
N LEU A 72 11.19 -9.22 24.98
CA LEU A 72 9.94 -8.53 24.61
C LEU A 72 10.02 -6.99 24.67
N SER A 73 11.19 -6.42 24.94
CA SER A 73 11.38 -4.98 25.20
C SER A 73 11.95 -4.17 24.03
N LYS A 74 11.96 -4.71 22.80
CA LYS A 74 12.53 -4.00 21.63
C LYS A 74 11.53 -3.47 20.60
N LEU A 75 10.23 -3.56 20.84
CA LEU A 75 9.24 -2.83 20.04
C LEU A 75 8.73 -1.64 20.84
N ARG A 76 9.57 -0.61 20.96
CA ARG A 76 9.10 0.71 21.35
C ARG A 76 8.35 1.30 20.16
N PRO A 77 7.07 1.68 20.27
CA PRO A 77 6.47 2.54 19.26
C PRO A 77 7.30 3.83 19.21
N ALA A 78 7.63 4.25 18.00
CA ALA A 78 8.32 5.50 17.75
C ALA A 78 7.57 6.68 18.39
N ARG A 79 8.31 7.64 18.93
CA ARG A 79 7.70 8.86 19.49
C ARG A 79 7.23 9.77 18.35
N ALA A 80 6.13 10.49 18.57
CA ALA A 80 5.67 11.54 17.66
C ALA A 80 6.83 12.49 17.31
N GLY A 81 7.11 12.67 16.02
CA GLY A 81 8.26 13.42 15.48
C GLY A 81 9.41 12.56 14.89
N GLN A 82 9.27 11.23 14.85
CA GLN A 82 10.30 10.30 14.37
C GLN A 82 10.18 9.93 12.88
N TYR A 83 9.09 10.32 12.21
CA TYR A 83 8.76 9.87 10.86
C TYR A 83 8.56 11.03 9.87
N PRO A 84 8.90 10.82 8.58
CA PRO A 84 9.53 9.61 8.04
C PRO A 84 10.99 9.46 8.47
N VAL A 85 11.45 8.21 8.59
CA VAL A 85 12.88 7.95 8.80
C VAL A 85 13.66 8.38 7.55
N GLN A 86 14.52 9.39 7.73
CA GLN A 86 15.30 9.96 6.63
C GLN A 86 16.40 9.01 6.15
N GLY A 87 16.58 8.94 4.84
CA GLY A 87 17.73 8.33 4.18
C GLY A 87 18.57 9.35 3.44
N ASN A 88 19.77 8.94 3.03
CA ASN A 88 20.64 9.75 2.17
C ASN A 88 20.43 9.37 0.71
N ASP A 89 20.65 10.32 -0.20
CA ASP A 89 20.52 10.11 -1.65
C ASP A 89 21.42 8.98 -2.18
N ASP A 90 22.52 8.67 -1.49
CA ASP A 90 23.43 7.56 -1.82
C ASP A 90 22.73 6.18 -1.84
N ILE A 91 21.59 6.02 -1.16
CA ILE A 91 20.78 4.79 -1.25
C ILE A 91 20.38 4.52 -2.70
N MET A 92 20.13 5.57 -3.49
CA MET A 92 19.72 5.50 -4.89
C MET A 92 20.89 5.67 -5.86
N ALA A 93 22.13 5.67 -5.37
CA ALA A 93 23.32 5.71 -6.23
C ALA A 93 23.29 4.54 -7.23
N PRO A 94 23.84 4.72 -8.44
CA PRO A 94 23.91 3.66 -9.45
C PRO A 94 24.55 2.38 -8.91
N LYS A 95 23.92 1.25 -9.22
CA LYS A 95 24.35 -0.12 -8.91
C LYS A 95 24.37 -0.93 -10.22
N THR A 96 24.37 -2.25 -10.11
CA THR A 96 24.43 -3.16 -11.27
C THR A 96 23.22 -3.02 -12.21
N HIS A 97 22.04 -2.66 -11.69
CA HIS A 97 20.80 -2.54 -12.46
C HIS A 97 20.08 -1.23 -12.11
N GLY A 98 20.58 -0.10 -12.64
CA GLY A 98 20.02 1.22 -12.31
C GLY A 98 20.34 1.59 -10.87
N SER A 99 19.33 1.89 -10.04
CA SER A 99 19.51 2.14 -8.59
C SER A 99 19.48 0.86 -7.74
N THR A 100 19.28 -0.32 -8.33
CA THR A 100 19.15 -1.60 -7.62
C THR A 100 20.22 -2.59 -8.07
N ASP A 101 20.48 -3.63 -7.27
CA ASP A 101 21.51 -4.63 -7.61
C ASP A 101 21.10 -5.62 -8.71
N ARG A 102 19.80 -5.73 -8.99
CA ARG A 102 19.22 -6.74 -9.89
C ARG A 102 17.83 -6.29 -10.35
N PRO A 103 17.28 -6.83 -11.46
CA PRO A 103 15.92 -6.53 -11.86
C PRO A 103 14.88 -7.00 -10.84
N VAL A 104 13.64 -6.52 -11.01
CA VAL A 104 12.49 -7.02 -10.25
C VAL A 104 12.32 -8.53 -10.43
N GLN A 105 11.76 -9.19 -9.42
CA GLN A 105 11.49 -10.62 -9.43
C GLN A 105 10.61 -11.02 -10.62
N GLU A 106 10.83 -12.22 -11.16
CA GLU A 106 9.90 -12.81 -12.12
C GLU A 106 8.59 -13.23 -11.45
N GLY A 107 7.48 -13.08 -12.18
CA GLY A 107 6.16 -13.48 -11.71
C GLY A 107 5.74 -12.72 -10.45
N LEU A 108 5.81 -11.39 -10.47
CA LEU A 108 5.30 -10.52 -9.40
C LEU A 108 3.83 -10.83 -9.08
N ARG A 109 3.42 -10.51 -7.85
CA ARG A 109 2.05 -10.66 -7.37
C ARG A 109 1.08 -9.80 -8.16
N TRP A 110 -0.19 -10.15 -8.08
CA TRP A 110 -1.32 -9.33 -8.54
C TRP A 110 -1.35 -9.02 -10.04
N ASN A 111 -0.60 -9.77 -10.87
CA ASN A 111 -0.56 -9.58 -12.32
C ASN A 111 -0.14 -8.15 -12.72
N VAL A 112 0.84 -7.58 -12.01
CA VAL A 112 1.47 -6.33 -12.41
C VAL A 112 2.37 -6.53 -13.64
N ASP A 113 2.54 -5.48 -14.44
CA ASP A 113 3.38 -5.50 -15.64
C ASP A 113 4.86 -5.43 -15.24
N TRP A 114 5.60 -6.47 -15.62
CA TRP A 114 6.99 -6.64 -15.23
C TRP A 114 7.89 -5.53 -15.76
N ASN A 115 7.71 -5.12 -17.03
CA ASN A 115 8.54 -4.07 -17.65
C ASN A 115 8.33 -2.71 -16.99
N THR A 116 7.08 -2.39 -16.66
CA THR A 116 6.72 -1.18 -15.91
C THR A 116 7.31 -1.23 -14.51
N ALA A 117 7.24 -2.38 -13.84
CA ALA A 117 7.84 -2.59 -12.53
C ALA A 117 9.35 -2.37 -12.57
N ASP A 118 10.06 -3.00 -13.50
CA ASP A 118 11.53 -2.90 -13.60
C ASP A 118 11.99 -1.46 -13.87
N ARG A 119 11.32 -0.78 -14.81
CA ARG A 119 11.58 0.63 -15.11
C ARG A 119 11.34 1.53 -13.89
N ILE A 120 10.22 1.35 -13.19
CA ILE A 120 9.84 2.21 -12.06
C ILE A 120 10.75 1.96 -10.86
N CYS A 121 11.04 0.70 -10.55
CA CYS A 121 11.85 0.32 -9.38
C CYS A 121 13.31 0.77 -9.50
N SER A 122 13.89 0.62 -10.69
CA SER A 122 15.35 0.63 -10.86
C SER A 122 15.85 1.81 -11.70
N PHE A 123 15.00 2.40 -12.56
CA PHE A 123 15.43 3.39 -13.55
C PHE A 123 14.62 4.69 -13.49
N ASN A 124 13.95 4.96 -12.37
CA ASN A 124 13.13 6.14 -12.19
C ASN A 124 13.26 6.67 -10.74
N ARG A 125 13.27 8.00 -10.61
CA ARG A 125 13.34 8.70 -9.31
C ARG A 125 12.30 9.80 -9.12
N HIS A 126 11.50 10.09 -10.14
CA HIS A 126 10.61 11.26 -10.13
C HIS A 126 9.16 10.94 -10.50
N PHE A 127 8.93 9.88 -11.27
CA PHE A 127 7.60 9.53 -11.74
C PHE A 127 7.03 8.34 -10.98
N ALA A 128 5.76 8.06 -11.20
CA ALA A 128 5.06 6.92 -10.65
C ALA A 128 4.42 6.12 -11.80
N GLU A 129 3.94 4.92 -11.51
CA GLU A 129 2.90 4.29 -12.33
C GLU A 129 1.71 5.24 -12.42
N TYR A 130 0.90 5.14 -13.48
CA TYR A 130 -0.23 6.06 -13.63
C TYR A 130 -1.25 5.89 -12.49
N ALA A 131 -1.89 7.00 -12.09
CA ALA A 131 -2.88 7.01 -11.03
C ALA A 131 -4.02 6.01 -11.33
N GLY A 132 -4.26 5.09 -10.41
CA GLY A 132 -5.30 4.08 -10.53
C GLY A 132 -4.85 2.77 -11.19
N TYR A 133 -3.61 2.65 -11.67
CA TYR A 133 -3.07 1.41 -12.24
C TYR A 133 -3.35 0.18 -11.36
N TRP A 134 -3.08 0.30 -10.06
CA TRP A 134 -3.32 -0.75 -9.07
C TRP A 134 -4.75 -1.34 -9.10
N ARG A 135 -5.76 -0.59 -9.56
CA ARG A 135 -7.15 -1.05 -9.65
C ARG A 135 -7.43 -1.93 -10.87
N SER A 136 -6.57 -1.90 -11.89
CA SER A 136 -6.67 -2.81 -13.04
C SER A 136 -5.92 -4.13 -12.81
N THR A 137 -5.30 -4.29 -11.64
CA THR A 137 -4.55 -5.49 -11.24
C THR A 137 -5.41 -6.40 -10.37
N ALA A 138 -4.89 -7.58 -10.02
CA ALA A 138 -5.59 -8.51 -9.13
C ALA A 138 -5.44 -8.16 -7.63
N PHE A 139 -4.80 -7.04 -7.28
CA PHE A 139 -4.50 -6.68 -5.89
C PHE A 139 -5.75 -6.58 -5.01
N LEU A 140 -6.78 -5.83 -5.42
CA LEU A 140 -8.00 -5.65 -4.62
C LEU A 140 -8.82 -6.92 -4.42
N THR A 141 -8.66 -7.90 -5.30
CA THR A 141 -9.34 -9.21 -5.23
C THR A 141 -8.55 -10.23 -4.44
N GLU A 142 -7.22 -10.15 -4.43
CA GLU A 142 -6.34 -11.16 -3.83
C GLU A 142 -5.74 -10.75 -2.47
N ALA A 143 -5.78 -9.46 -2.11
CA ALA A 143 -5.16 -8.99 -0.88
C ALA A 143 -5.83 -9.53 0.39
N ASN A 144 -5.01 -9.86 1.38
CA ASN A 144 -5.46 -10.15 2.73
C ASN A 144 -5.97 -8.88 3.43
N ARG A 145 -7.28 -8.74 3.51
CA ARG A 145 -7.93 -7.54 4.08
C ARG A 145 -7.73 -7.39 5.59
N GLU A 146 -7.31 -8.45 6.28
CA GLU A 146 -7.02 -8.41 7.71
C GLU A 146 -5.60 -7.89 8.02
N GLY A 147 -4.70 -7.89 7.02
CA GLY A 147 -3.29 -7.54 7.18
C GLY A 147 -2.45 -8.06 6.02
N GLU A 148 -2.36 -7.27 4.95
CA GLU A 148 -1.57 -7.58 3.76
C GLU A 148 -0.14 -7.09 3.93
N THR A 149 0.84 -7.95 3.66
CA THR A 149 2.26 -7.57 3.64
C THR A 149 2.71 -7.30 2.21
N PHE A 150 3.25 -6.11 2.01
CA PHE A 150 3.73 -5.59 0.74
C PHE A 150 5.25 -5.76 0.68
N TYR A 151 5.74 -6.48 -0.33
CA TYR A 151 7.15 -6.87 -0.44
C TYR A 151 7.81 -6.14 -1.59
N ASP A 152 9.05 -5.70 -1.38
CA ASP A 152 9.90 -5.11 -2.42
C ASP A 152 9.93 -5.98 -3.67
N SER A 153 9.54 -5.43 -4.81
CA SER A 153 9.51 -6.17 -6.08
C SER A 153 10.88 -6.65 -6.54
N VAL A 154 11.97 -6.05 -6.07
CA VAL A 154 13.34 -6.49 -6.34
C VAL A 154 13.81 -7.48 -5.28
N THR A 155 13.67 -7.09 -4.00
CA THR A 155 14.33 -7.82 -2.92
C THR A 155 13.48 -8.86 -2.21
N GLY A 156 12.16 -8.76 -2.32
CA GLY A 156 11.23 -9.59 -1.55
C GLY A 156 11.23 -9.29 -0.04
N LYS A 157 11.91 -8.23 0.41
CA LYS A 157 11.87 -7.79 1.81
C LYS A 157 10.51 -7.14 2.11
N PRO A 158 9.96 -7.31 3.33
CA PRO A 158 8.72 -6.64 3.71
C PRO A 158 8.94 -5.14 3.85
N LEU A 159 8.16 -4.34 3.12
CA LEU A 159 8.26 -2.88 3.12
C LEU A 159 7.09 -2.22 3.84
N PHE A 160 5.88 -2.76 3.68
CA PHE A 160 4.68 -2.24 4.32
C PHE A 160 3.76 -3.36 4.78
N GLU A 161 2.92 -3.07 5.76
CA GLU A 161 1.83 -3.94 6.20
C GLU A 161 0.58 -3.10 6.45
N ALA A 162 -0.48 -3.36 5.68
CA ALA A 162 -1.73 -2.61 5.78
C ALA A 162 -2.94 -3.55 5.77
N PRO A 163 -3.98 -3.26 6.55
CA PRO A 163 -4.16 -2.03 7.32
C PRO A 163 -3.55 -2.15 8.74
N LYS A 164 -3.05 -1.04 9.30
CA LYS A 164 -2.70 -0.95 10.73
C LYS A 164 -3.22 0.34 11.33
N GLY A 165 -3.86 0.25 12.50
CA GLY A 165 -4.50 1.40 13.15
C GLY A 165 -5.75 1.94 12.42
N ARG A 166 -6.21 1.24 11.38
CA ARG A 166 -7.41 1.55 10.59
C ARG A 166 -8.00 0.27 9.98
N THR A 167 -9.17 0.37 9.34
CA THR A 167 -9.76 -0.76 8.61
C THR A 167 -9.26 -0.81 7.15
N TRP A 168 -9.46 -1.96 6.50
CA TRP A 168 -9.17 -2.11 5.07
C TRP A 168 -9.94 -1.11 4.21
N GLU A 169 -11.21 -0.86 4.53
CA GLU A 169 -12.05 0.09 3.80
C GLU A 169 -11.49 1.51 3.89
N GLN A 170 -10.91 1.88 5.04
CA GLN A 170 -10.25 3.17 5.21
C GLN A 170 -8.97 3.26 4.38
N PHE A 171 -8.12 2.22 4.39
CA PHE A 171 -6.94 2.11 3.53
C PHE A 171 -7.31 2.21 2.05
N GLU A 172 -8.30 1.44 1.61
CA GLU A 172 -8.74 1.38 0.22
C GLU A 172 -9.36 2.71 -0.22
N LYS A 173 -10.21 3.31 0.61
CA LYS A 173 -10.84 4.61 0.31
C LYS A 173 -9.81 5.71 0.17
N GLU A 174 -8.83 5.79 1.07
CA GLU A 174 -7.75 6.78 0.99
C GLU A 174 -6.90 6.56 -0.27
N SER A 175 -6.50 5.31 -0.51
CA SER A 175 -5.75 4.93 -1.72
C SER A 175 -6.53 5.28 -3.00
N LYS A 176 -7.86 5.11 -2.99
CA LYS A 176 -8.71 5.49 -4.11
C LYS A 176 -8.81 7.01 -4.31
N SER A 177 -8.85 7.78 -3.23
CA SER A 177 -8.88 9.23 -3.32
C SER A 177 -7.61 9.83 -3.91
N HIS A 178 -6.46 9.21 -3.62
CA HIS A 178 -5.16 9.73 -4.04
C HIS A 178 -4.57 9.08 -5.29
N GLY A 179 -5.08 7.93 -5.72
CA GLY A 179 -4.69 7.28 -6.98
C GLY A 179 -3.72 6.12 -6.81
N TRP A 180 -3.07 5.97 -5.65
CA TRP A 180 -2.11 4.89 -5.36
C TRP A 180 -2.36 4.31 -3.97
N PRO A 181 -1.96 3.05 -3.71
CA PRO A 181 -1.81 2.53 -2.35
C PRO A 181 -1.14 3.57 -1.45
N SER A 182 -1.86 4.01 -0.42
CA SER A 182 -1.47 5.13 0.45
C SER A 182 -1.29 4.63 1.86
N PHE A 183 -0.06 4.65 2.37
CA PHE A 183 0.29 4.11 3.68
C PHE A 183 0.48 5.21 4.73
N ARG A 184 0.26 4.89 6.01
CA ARG A 184 0.54 5.73 7.17
C ARG A 184 1.75 5.22 7.96
N ASP A 185 2.26 6.02 8.88
CA ASP A 185 3.52 5.77 9.59
C ASP A 185 3.59 4.39 10.26
N GLU A 186 2.48 3.89 10.79
CA GLU A 186 2.35 2.59 11.46
C GLU A 186 2.36 1.39 10.50
N GLU A 187 2.10 1.64 9.22
CA GLU A 187 2.04 0.63 8.15
C GLU A 187 3.39 0.48 7.43
N VAL A 188 4.39 1.29 7.75
CA VAL A 188 5.72 1.25 7.12
C VAL A 188 6.68 0.40 7.94
N ASN A 189 7.39 -0.52 7.29
CA ASN A 189 8.55 -1.18 7.87
C ASN A 189 9.78 -0.28 7.77
N TRP A 190 10.01 0.52 8.80
CA TRP A 190 11.15 1.44 8.90
C TRP A 190 12.52 0.76 9.01
N GLU A 191 12.61 -0.57 9.10
CA GLU A 191 13.90 -1.26 8.92
C GLU A 191 14.31 -1.27 7.44
N ASN A 192 13.34 -1.32 6.53
CA ASN A 192 13.57 -1.50 5.09
C ASN A 192 13.17 -0.30 4.22
N VAL A 193 12.53 0.73 4.76
CA VAL A 193 12.06 1.92 4.01
C VAL A 193 12.72 3.20 4.53
N ARG A 194 13.07 4.12 3.63
CA ARG A 194 13.51 5.48 3.93
C ARG A 194 12.75 6.50 3.09
N CYS A 195 12.68 7.73 3.58
CA CYS A 195 12.35 8.88 2.74
C CYS A 195 13.59 9.76 2.54
N LEU A 196 13.83 10.16 1.32
CA LEU A 196 14.92 11.05 0.95
C LEU A 196 14.47 12.52 1.04
N PRO A 197 15.41 13.48 1.05
CA PRO A 197 15.09 14.89 0.87
C PRO A 197 14.20 15.10 -0.36
N GLY A 198 13.13 15.89 -0.22
CA GLY A 198 12.12 16.07 -1.27
C GLY A 198 10.99 15.04 -1.25
N GLY A 199 11.04 14.05 -0.36
CA GLY A 199 9.93 13.14 -0.07
C GLY A 199 9.93 11.85 -0.88
N GLU A 200 10.95 11.54 -1.68
CA GLU A 200 11.05 10.25 -2.38
C GLU A 200 11.12 9.09 -1.36
N CYS A 201 10.23 8.12 -1.48
CA CYS A 201 10.24 6.90 -0.69
C CYS A 201 11.01 5.80 -1.42
N VAL A 202 11.96 5.19 -0.73
CA VAL A 202 12.86 4.18 -1.28
C VAL A 202 13.02 2.99 -0.34
N SER A 203 13.30 1.81 -0.88
CA SER A 203 13.82 0.72 -0.06
C SER A 203 15.29 0.99 0.29
N VAL A 204 15.77 0.45 1.41
CA VAL A 204 17.18 0.57 1.81
C VAL A 204 18.16 -0.06 0.80
N ASP A 205 17.65 -0.90 -0.11
CA ASP A 205 18.43 -1.54 -1.18
C ASP A 205 18.36 -0.77 -2.52
N GLY A 206 17.70 0.39 -2.56
CA GLY A 206 17.67 1.29 -3.71
C GLY A 206 16.48 1.14 -4.66
N THR A 207 15.41 0.45 -4.24
CA THR A 207 14.17 0.38 -5.03
C THR A 207 13.40 1.69 -4.86
N HIS A 208 13.06 2.35 -5.97
CA HIS A 208 12.13 3.48 -5.93
C HIS A 208 10.70 2.99 -5.63
N LEU A 209 10.10 3.49 -4.55
CA LEU A 209 8.79 3.04 -4.08
C LEU A 209 7.68 4.03 -4.43
N GLY A 210 7.95 5.33 -4.33
CA GLY A 210 6.96 6.39 -4.51
C GLY A 210 7.35 7.63 -3.73
N HIS A 211 6.39 8.31 -3.11
CA HIS A 211 6.67 9.57 -2.39
C HIS A 211 5.82 9.73 -1.12
N ASN A 212 6.40 10.33 -0.09
CA ASN A 212 5.68 10.91 1.04
C ASN A 212 5.08 12.25 0.60
N ILE A 213 3.76 12.34 0.64
CA ILE A 213 2.99 13.54 0.30
C ILE A 213 2.06 13.84 1.47
N PRO A 214 2.58 14.49 2.53
CA PRO A 214 1.82 14.75 3.74
C PRO A 214 0.51 15.49 3.47
N ASP A 215 -0.50 15.21 4.29
CA ASP A 215 -1.79 15.87 4.28
C ASP A 215 -2.15 16.35 5.70
N SER A 216 -3.39 16.81 5.90
CA SER A 216 -3.86 17.28 7.21
C SER A 216 -3.84 16.21 8.30
N ASN A 217 -3.70 14.92 7.95
CA ASN A 217 -3.64 13.80 8.88
C ASN A 217 -2.19 13.32 9.14
N GLY A 218 -1.19 14.00 8.59
CA GLY A 218 0.22 13.68 8.75
C GLY A 218 0.85 13.09 7.49
N ASN A 219 1.89 12.27 7.67
CA ASN A 219 2.59 11.63 6.55
C ASN A 219 1.65 10.71 5.77
N ARG A 220 1.83 10.65 4.45
CA ARG A 220 1.08 9.78 3.57
C ARG A 220 1.98 9.31 2.43
N TYR A 221 2.30 8.03 2.46
CA TYR A 221 3.21 7.43 1.50
C TYR A 221 2.41 6.90 0.31
N CYS A 222 2.40 7.66 -0.79
CA CYS A 222 1.88 7.23 -2.09
C CYS A 222 2.87 6.28 -2.74
N ILE A 223 2.54 4.99 -2.80
CA ILE A 223 3.48 3.96 -3.24
C ILE A 223 2.98 3.30 -4.53
N ASN A 224 3.89 3.11 -5.49
CA ASN A 224 3.64 2.35 -6.71
C ASN A 224 3.34 0.90 -6.35
N LEU A 225 2.19 0.36 -6.79
CA LEU A 225 1.88 -1.05 -6.57
C LEU A 225 2.96 -1.94 -7.20
N VAL A 226 3.45 -1.57 -8.39
CA VAL A 226 4.51 -2.34 -9.06
C VAL A 226 5.80 -2.45 -8.26
N SER A 227 6.09 -1.53 -7.33
CA SER A 227 7.31 -1.56 -6.51
C SER A 227 7.17 -2.43 -5.26
N VAL A 228 5.95 -2.85 -4.93
CA VAL A 228 5.64 -3.60 -3.71
C VAL A 228 4.86 -4.89 -3.97
N ALA A 229 4.94 -5.39 -5.19
CA ALA A 229 4.31 -6.63 -5.66
C ALA A 229 5.26 -7.84 -5.62
N GLY A 230 6.38 -7.73 -4.89
CA GLY A 230 7.31 -8.83 -4.72
C GLY A 230 6.69 -10.03 -3.99
N LYS A 231 7.35 -11.18 -4.10
CA LYS A 231 7.11 -12.34 -3.25
C LYS A 231 8.13 -12.35 -2.12
N PRO A 232 7.76 -12.83 -0.91
CA PRO A 232 8.74 -13.07 0.13
C PRO A 232 9.79 -14.04 -0.40
N ARG A 233 11.07 -13.70 -0.28
CA ARG A 233 12.10 -14.71 -0.50
C ARG A 233 12.09 -15.65 0.70
N LEU A 234 11.80 -16.92 0.43
CA LEU A 234 12.15 -17.98 1.36
C LEU A 234 13.66 -17.90 1.52
N ILE A 235 14.12 -17.61 2.73
CA ILE A 235 15.54 -17.66 3.05
C ILE A 235 15.93 -19.13 2.92
N GLY A 236 16.63 -19.47 1.84
CA GLY A 236 17.24 -20.78 1.64
C GLY A 236 18.58 -20.87 2.34
#